data_AF-A0A1C2IK06-F1
#
_entry.id   AF-A0A1C2IK06-F1
#
_cell.length_a   1.000
_cell.length_b   1.000
_cell.length_c   1.000
_cell.angle_alpha   90.00
_cell.angle_beta   90.00
_cell.angle_gamma   90.00
#
_symmetry.space_group_name_H-M   'P 1'
#
loop_
_entity.id
_entity.type
_entity.pdbx_description
1 polymer ?
#
loop_
_entity_poly.entity_id
_entity_poly.type
_entity_poly.pdbx_seq_one_letter_code
_entity_poly.pdbx_strand_id
1 'polypeptide(L)'
;MRRETVIARQLGNCLEITIQIPWEDVHGKNKWQAYLAGKAEEEKQRIAAGLEYWSVIETRVIQEWNHSQNISKAAKAGPCKYYTARIIIDKHRKAEREKKRLELIRTAQKLASKGVPYHRIAEQIGKCPETIRLWLKQ
;
A
#
# COMPACT_ATOMS: atom_id res chain seq x y z
N MET A 1 38.69 20.70 33.53
CA MET A 1 37.49 21.12 34.30
C MET A 1 37.01 22.46 33.74
N ARG A 2 36.02 22.46 32.84
CA ARG A 2 35.32 23.69 32.45
C ARG A 2 34.34 24.03 33.57
N ARG A 3 34.36 25.27 34.05
CA ARG A 3 33.55 25.71 35.20
C ARG A 3 32.13 25.97 34.70
N GLU A 4 31.17 25.18 35.18
CA GLU A 4 29.76 25.53 35.07
C GLU A 4 29.57 26.92 35.71
N THR A 5 28.95 27.84 34.98
CA THR A 5 28.76 29.20 35.50
C THR A 5 27.45 29.22 36.27
N VAL A 6 27.55 29.15 37.60
CA VAL A 6 26.42 29.30 38.50
C VAL A 6 26.32 30.76 38.92
N ILE A 7 25.22 31.40 38.57
CA ILE A 7 24.93 32.79 38.92
C ILE A 7 23.79 32.75 39.93
N ALA A 8 24.06 33.20 41.15
CA ALA A 8 23.02 33.39 42.17
C ALA A 8 22.71 34.88 42.32
N ARG A 9 21.43 35.24 42.27
CA ARG A 9 20.94 36.61 42.50
C ARG A 9 19.84 36.58 43.56
N GLN A 10 19.92 37.49 44.52
CA GLN A 10 18.88 37.68 45.51
C GLN A 10 17.89 38.73 45.01
N LEU A 11 16.63 38.35 44.86
CA LEU A 11 15.53 39.20 44.42
C LEU A 11 14.52 39.30 45.58
N GLY A 12 14.75 40.27 46.47
CA GLY A 12 13.97 40.41 47.70
C GLY A 12 14.09 39.18 48.60
N ASN A 13 12.95 38.50 48.83
CA ASN A 13 12.87 37.28 49.64
C ASN A 13 13.11 35.98 48.85
N CYS A 14 13.41 36.06 47.55
CA CYS A 14 13.67 34.90 46.70
C CYS A 14 15.14 34.85 46.27
N LEU A 15 15.69 33.63 46.23
CA LEU A 15 17.01 33.36 45.65
C LEU A 15 16.81 32.74 44.26
N GLU A 16 17.25 33.45 43.23
CA GLU A 16 17.32 32.92 41.87
C GLU A 16 18.72 32.32 41.65
N ILE A 17 18.79 31.03 41.36
CA ILE A 17 20.02 30.36 40.96
C ILE A 17 19.90 29.99 39.49
N THR A 18 20.69 30.63 38.64
CA THR A 18 20.78 30.33 37.21
C THR A 18 22.04 29.50 36.97
N ILE A 19 21.86 28.28 36.46
CA ILE A 19 22.95 27.39 36.05
C ILE A 19 23.03 27.46 34.53
N GLN A 20 24.16 27.96 34.00
CA GLN A 20 24.41 27.99 32.57
C GLN A 20 25.24 26.79 32.15
N ILE A 21 24.63 25.89 31.38
CA ILE A 21 25.27 24.69 30.83
C ILE A 21 25.51 24.94 29.33
N PRO A 22 26.76 24.93 28.85
CA PRO A 22 27.04 25.02 27.42
C PRO A 22 26.36 23.89 26.65
N TRP A 23 25.78 24.20 25.48
CA TRP A 23 25.07 23.21 24.67
C TRP A 23 25.96 22.02 24.27
N GLU A 24 27.26 22.27 24.08
CA GLU A 24 28.27 21.24 23.81
C GLU A 24 28.36 20.18 24.91
N ASP A 25 28.09 20.56 26.17
CA ASP A 25 28.19 19.69 27.36
C ASP A 25 26.85 19.00 27.68
N VAL A 26 25.79 19.28 26.91
CA VAL A 26 24.49 18.60 27.03
C VAL A 26 24.61 17.21 26.40
N HIS A 27 25.19 16.28 27.15
CA HIS A 27 25.33 14.89 26.75
C HIS A 27 24.22 14.03 27.34
N GLY A 28 23.37 13.50 26.45
CA GLY A 28 22.31 12.58 26.80
C GLY A 28 21.45 12.28 25.59
N LYS A 29 20.89 11.06 25.51
CA LYS A 29 19.88 10.77 24.48
C LYS A 29 18.72 11.74 24.68
N ASN A 30 18.42 12.55 23.66
CA ASN A 30 17.28 13.44 23.68
C ASN A 30 16.01 12.61 23.92
N LYS A 31 15.42 12.74 25.11
CA LYS A 31 14.24 11.97 25.53
C LYS A 31 13.05 12.21 24.59
N TRP A 32 12.97 13.39 23.97
CA TRP A 32 11.97 13.68 22.94
C TRP A 32 12.23 12.94 21.64
N GLN A 33 13.48 12.83 21.19
CA GLN A 33 13.79 12.02 20.00
C GLN A 33 13.48 10.54 20.22
N ALA A 34 13.81 10.00 21.40
CA ALA A 34 13.46 8.62 21.76
C ALA A 34 11.94 8.39 21.84
N TYR A 35 11.22 9.33 22.45
CA TYR A 35 9.75 9.31 22.53
C TYR A 35 9.10 9.40 21.14
N LEU A 36 9.56 10.33 20.29
CA LEU A 36 9.05 10.52 18.93
C LEU A 36 9.37 9.32 18.03
N ALA A 37 10.56 8.72 18.17
CA ALA A 37 10.91 7.50 17.46
C ALA A 37 10.00 6.33 17.86
N GLY A 38 9.69 6.17 19.15
CA GLY A 38 8.73 5.17 19.64
C GLY A 38 7.33 5.39 19.08
N LYS A 39 6.86 6.64 19.04
CA LYS A 39 5.55 6.99 18.46
C LYS A 39 5.48 6.74 16.95
N ALA A 40 6.54 7.06 16.22
CA ALA A 40 6.62 6.78 14.79
C ALA A 40 6.58 5.27 14.49
N GLU A 41 7.22 4.46 15.32
CA GLU A 41 7.21 3.01 15.15
C GLU A 41 5.85 2.38 15.51
N GLU A 42 5.19 2.84 16.57
CA GLU A 42 3.80 2.48 16.89
C GLU A 42 2.84 2.81 15.74
N GLU A 43 3.02 3.96 15.08
CA GLU A 43 2.17 4.39 13.97
C GLU A 43 2.39 3.54 12.71
N LYS A 44 3.64 3.20 12.38
CA LYS A 44 3.93 2.23 11.31
C LYS A 44 3.26 0.88 11.56
N GLN A 45 3.30 0.39 12.80
CA GLN A 45 2.66 -0.88 13.17
C GLN A 45 1.14 -0.81 13.03
N ARG A 46 0.50 0.31 13.41
CA ARG A 46 -0.94 0.52 13.19
C ARG A 46 -1.31 0.57 11.70
N ILE A 47 -0.50 1.26 10.89
CA ILE A 47 -0.70 1.32 9.43
C ILE A 47 -0.56 -0.08 8.83
N ALA A 48 0.47 -0.83 9.21
CA ALA A 48 0.69 -2.20 8.77
C ALA A 48 -0.49 -3.11 9.15
N ALA A 49 -0.95 -3.07 10.41
CA ALA A 49 -2.11 -3.83 10.87
C ALA A 49 -3.41 -3.44 10.14
N GLY A 50 -3.59 -2.16 9.81
CA GLY A 50 -4.71 -1.67 9.01
C GLY A 50 -4.69 -2.17 7.57
N LEU A 51 -3.51 -2.21 6.93
CA LEU A 51 -3.32 -2.76 5.58
C LEU A 51 -3.62 -4.26 5.55
N GLU A 52 -3.15 -5.00 6.55
CA GLU A 52 -3.46 -6.43 6.69
C GLU A 52 -4.97 -6.65 6.85
N TYR A 53 -5.63 -5.88 7.72
CA TYR A 53 -7.08 -5.95 7.91
C TYR A 53 -7.87 -5.75 6.60
N TRP A 54 -7.52 -4.72 5.82
CA TRP A 54 -8.19 -4.46 4.54
C TRP A 54 -7.92 -5.54 3.50
N SER A 55 -6.71 -6.07 3.43
CA SER A 55 -6.39 -7.17 2.50
C SER A 55 -7.18 -8.45 2.82
N VAL A 56 -7.40 -8.75 4.11
CA VAL A 56 -8.24 -9.87 4.54
C VAL A 56 -9.70 -9.64 4.13
N ILE A 57 -10.22 -8.41 4.29
CA ILE A 57 -11.57 -8.06 3.84
C ILE A 57 -11.69 -8.22 2.32
N GLU A 58 -10.77 -7.64 1.54
CA GLU A 58 -10.78 -7.74 0.09
C GLU A 58 -10.82 -9.21 -0.36
N THR A 59 -9.99 -10.05 0.26
CA THR A 59 -9.93 -11.49 -0.02
C THR A 59 -11.27 -12.18 0.26
N ARG A 60 -11.89 -11.92 1.42
CA ARG A 60 -13.20 -12.53 1.78
C ARG A 60 -14.31 -12.09 0.84
N VAL A 61 -14.37 -10.80 0.48
CA VAL A 61 -15.36 -10.26 -0.47
C VAL A 61 -15.22 -10.94 -1.82
N ILE A 62 -13.99 -11.07 -2.34
CA ILE A 62 -13.72 -11.68 -3.64
C ILE A 62 -14.07 -13.17 -3.63
N GLN A 63 -13.69 -13.90 -2.57
CA GLN A 63 -14.00 -15.33 -2.45
C GLN A 63 -15.52 -15.58 -2.45
N GLU A 64 -16.26 -14.85 -1.62
CA GLU A 64 -17.72 -15.01 -1.55
C GLU A 64 -18.41 -14.55 -2.84
N TRP A 65 -17.91 -13.50 -3.48
CA TRP A 65 -18.40 -13.08 -4.80
C TRP A 65 -18.18 -14.15 -5.87
N ASN A 66 -16.99 -14.74 -5.93
CA ASN A 66 -16.68 -15.78 -6.90
C ASN A 66 -17.56 -17.02 -6.69
N HIS A 67 -17.91 -17.35 -5.44
CA HIS A 67 -18.80 -18.45 -5.12
C HIS A 67 -20.27 -18.16 -5.42
N SER A 68 -20.80 -17.02 -4.96
CA SER A 68 -22.24 -16.75 -4.94
C SER A 68 -22.74 -15.80 -6.03
N GLN A 69 -21.85 -15.02 -6.65
CA GLN A 69 -22.17 -13.89 -7.54
C GLN A 69 -23.20 -12.91 -6.94
N ASN A 70 -23.29 -12.83 -5.61
CA ASN A 70 -24.24 -12.00 -4.90
C ASN A 70 -23.51 -10.94 -4.05
N ILE A 71 -23.76 -9.66 -4.37
CA ILE A 71 -23.08 -8.53 -3.72
C ILE A 71 -23.46 -8.38 -2.24
N SER A 72 -24.68 -8.76 -1.86
CA SER A 72 -25.11 -8.70 -0.45
C SER A 72 -24.38 -9.73 0.40
N LYS A 73 -24.22 -10.94 -0.11
CA LYS A 73 -23.43 -11.98 0.57
C LYS A 73 -21.96 -11.59 0.66
N ALA A 74 -21.38 -11.09 -0.43
CA ALA A 74 -20.00 -10.63 -0.45
C ALA A 74 -19.74 -9.48 0.54
N ALA A 75 -20.63 -8.50 0.63
CA ALA A 75 -20.51 -7.39 1.58
C ALA A 75 -20.57 -7.86 3.05
N LYS A 76 -21.44 -8.83 3.35
CA LYS A 76 -21.53 -9.44 4.68
C LYS A 76 -20.29 -10.25 5.05
N ALA A 77 -19.68 -10.94 4.09
CA ALA A 77 -18.46 -11.73 4.31
C ALA A 77 -17.23 -10.85 4.61
N GLY A 78 -17.17 -9.64 4.02
CA GLY A 78 -16.12 -8.63 4.21
C GLY A 78 -16.35 -7.62 5.34
N PRO A 79 -17.25 -7.92 6.30
CA PRO A 79 -18.05 -6.94 7.07
C PRO A 79 -17.98 -5.48 6.59
N CYS A 80 -18.33 -5.21 5.32
CA CYS A 80 -18.18 -3.89 4.71
C CYS A 80 -19.49 -3.39 4.08
N LYS A 81 -19.55 -2.08 3.78
CA LYS A 81 -20.68 -1.49 3.06
C LYS A 81 -20.76 -2.01 1.62
N TYR A 82 -21.97 -2.06 1.06
CA TYR A 82 -22.22 -2.47 -0.33
C TYR A 82 -21.34 -1.72 -1.36
N TYR A 83 -21.18 -0.41 -1.17
CA TYR A 83 -20.35 0.41 -2.03
C TYR A 83 -18.88 -0.05 -2.04
N THR A 84 -18.33 -0.36 -0.86
CA THR A 84 -16.97 -0.86 -0.71
C THR A 84 -16.81 -2.22 -1.38
N ALA A 85 -17.74 -3.15 -1.13
CA ALA A 85 -17.75 -4.46 -1.78
C ALA A 85 -17.78 -4.32 -3.32
N ARG A 86 -18.61 -3.41 -3.85
CA ARG A 86 -18.67 -3.14 -5.29
C ARG A 86 -17.32 -2.70 -5.86
N ILE A 87 -16.65 -1.75 -5.21
CA ILE A 87 -15.33 -1.27 -5.65
C ILE A 87 -14.32 -2.42 -5.70
N ILE A 88 -14.27 -3.23 -4.64
CA ILE A 88 -13.37 -4.38 -4.55
C ILE A 88 -13.62 -5.34 -5.70
N ILE A 89 -14.89 -5.70 -5.94
CA ILE A 89 -15.31 -6.61 -7.01
C ILE A 89 -14.95 -6.03 -8.38
N ASP A 90 -15.24 -4.76 -8.64
CA ASP A 90 -14.95 -4.13 -9.93
C ASP A 90 -13.45 -4.06 -10.22
N LYS A 91 -12.65 -3.74 -9.19
CA LYS A 91 -11.19 -3.76 -9.27
C LYS A 91 -10.67 -5.17 -9.57
N HIS A 92 -11.20 -6.19 -8.89
CA HIS A 92 -10.86 -7.60 -9.16
C HIS A 92 -11.21 -8.00 -10.59
N ARG A 93 -12.42 -7.70 -11.06
CA ARG A 93 -12.86 -8.01 -12.43
C ARG A 93 -12.00 -7.31 -13.48
N LYS A 94 -11.60 -6.06 -13.22
CA LYS A 94 -10.68 -5.32 -14.11
C LYS A 94 -9.32 -6.02 -14.18
N ALA A 95 -8.75 -6.40 -13.04
CA ALA A 95 -7.48 -7.11 -12.96
C ALA A 95 -7.53 -8.47 -13.68
N GLU A 96 -8.61 -9.25 -13.50
CA GLU A 96 -8.79 -10.52 -14.22
C GLU A 96 -8.88 -10.34 -15.73
N ARG A 97 -9.61 -9.32 -16.20
CA ARG A 97 -9.70 -9.02 -17.65
C ARG A 97 -8.36 -8.63 -18.22
N GLU A 98 -7.59 -7.84 -17.49
CA GLU A 98 -6.25 -7.43 -17.88
C GLU A 98 -5.28 -8.63 -17.92
N LYS A 99 -5.33 -9.49 -16.91
CA LYS A 99 -4.56 -10.74 -16.89
C LYS A 99 -4.90 -11.65 -18.08
N LYS A 100 -6.19 -11.88 -18.33
CA LYS A 100 -6.66 -12.66 -19.49
C LYS A 100 -6.20 -12.04 -20.81
N ARG A 101 -6.28 -10.71 -20.94
CA ARG A 101 -5.79 -10.00 -22.13
C ARG A 101 -4.29 -10.22 -22.34
N LEU A 102 -3.47 -10.11 -21.28
CA LEU A 102 -2.03 -10.34 -21.37
C LEU A 102 -1.69 -11.80 -21.73
N GLU A 103 -2.44 -12.77 -21.19
CA GLU A 103 -2.31 -14.18 -21.56
C GLU A 103 -2.61 -14.40 -23.06
N LEU A 104 -3.66 -13.78 -23.59
CA LEU A 104 -3.98 -13.83 -25.03
C LEU A 104 -2.92 -13.16 -25.92
N ILE A 105 -2.31 -12.07 -25.45
CA ILE A 105 -1.21 -11.42 -26.18
C ILE A 105 0.01 -12.35 -26.21
N ARG A 106 0.36 -12.96 -25.09
CA ARG A 106 1.48 -13.92 -25.00
C ARG A 106 1.26 -15.13 -25.89
N THR A 107 0.04 -15.68 -25.95
CA THR A 107 -0.27 -16.80 -26.86
C THR A 107 -0.19 -16.36 -28.31
N ALA A 108 -0.69 -15.17 -28.67
CA ALA A 108 -0.56 -14.62 -30.02
C ALA A 108 0.91 -14.46 -30.44
N GLN A 109 1.76 -13.90 -29.57
CA GLN A 109 3.20 -13.75 -29.80
C GLN A 109 3.89 -15.11 -29.99
N LYS A 110 3.52 -16.12 -29.19
CA LYS A 110 4.05 -17.48 -29.31
C LYS A 110 3.63 -18.18 -30.61
N LEU A 111 2.46 -17.87 -31.15
CA LEU A 111 2.02 -18.40 -32.45
C LEU A 111 2.70 -17.67 -33.61
N ALA A 112 2.87 -16.35 -33.50
CA ALA A 112 3.58 -15.56 -34.48
C ALA A 112 5.06 -15.98 -34.58
N SER A 113 5.73 -16.27 -33.46
CA SER A 113 7.12 -16.77 -33.48
C SER A 113 7.27 -18.15 -34.13
N LYS A 114 6.19 -18.93 -34.20
CA LYS A 114 6.12 -20.19 -34.96
C LYS A 114 5.83 -19.98 -36.46
N GLY A 115 5.76 -18.74 -36.93
CA GLY A 115 5.48 -18.40 -38.33
C GLY A 115 4.00 -18.48 -38.72
N VAL A 116 3.08 -18.58 -37.76
CA VAL A 116 1.64 -18.60 -38.06
C VAL A 116 1.20 -17.20 -38.50
N PRO A 117 0.52 -17.05 -39.66
CA PRO A 117 0.07 -15.75 -40.12
C PRO A 117 -1.06 -15.20 -39.24
N TYR A 118 -1.12 -13.88 -39.08
CA TYR A 118 -1.99 -13.19 -38.11
C TYR A 118 -3.48 -13.53 -38.25
N HIS A 119 -3.99 -13.78 -39.46
CA HIS A 119 -5.40 -14.15 -39.68
C HIS A 119 -5.74 -15.51 -39.07
N ARG A 120 -4.82 -16.48 -39.13
CA ARG A 120 -4.99 -17.80 -38.48
C ARG A 120 -4.90 -17.71 -36.97
N ILE A 121 -4.02 -16.85 -36.45
CA ILE A 121 -3.96 -16.57 -35.00
C ILE A 121 -5.29 -15.98 -34.51
N ALA A 122 -5.88 -15.08 -35.31
CA ALA A 122 -7.16 -14.44 -35.00
C ALA A 122 -8.32 -15.45 -34.96
N GLU A 123 -8.37 -16.38 -35.91
CA GLU A 123 -9.31 -17.52 -35.90
C GLU A 123 -9.15 -18.38 -34.65
N GLN A 124 -7.92 -18.74 -34.28
CA GLN A 124 -7.63 -19.59 -33.11
C GLN A 124 -7.98 -18.93 -31.78
N ILE A 125 -7.73 -17.63 -31.64
CA ILE A 125 -7.95 -16.87 -30.41
C ILE A 125 -9.39 -16.30 -30.33
N GLY A 126 -10.13 -16.29 -31.44
CA GLY A 126 -11.49 -15.71 -31.50
C GLY A 126 -11.49 -14.19 -31.41
N LYS A 127 -10.53 -13.53 -32.06
CA LYS A 127 -10.40 -12.05 -32.10
C LYS A 127 -10.35 -11.58 -33.55
N CYS A 128 -10.57 -10.28 -33.77
CA CYS A 128 -10.44 -9.75 -35.12
C CYS A 128 -8.96 -9.70 -35.54
N PRO A 129 -8.64 -9.93 -36.83
CA PRO A 129 -7.27 -9.91 -37.33
C PRO A 129 -6.53 -8.60 -37.02
N GLU A 130 -7.23 -7.48 -37.07
CA GLU A 130 -6.64 -6.16 -36.78
C GLU A 130 -6.22 -6.03 -35.31
N THR A 131 -6.97 -6.62 -34.37
CA THR A 131 -6.58 -6.65 -32.95
C THR A 131 -5.28 -7.44 -32.76
N ILE A 132 -5.16 -8.60 -33.41
CA ILE A 132 -3.93 -9.40 -33.36
C ILE A 132 -2.75 -8.64 -33.98
N ARG A 133 -2.97 -7.98 -35.12
CA ARG A 133 -1.96 -7.14 -35.77
C ARG A 133 -1.45 -6.04 -34.84
N LEU A 134 -2.36 -5.35 -34.14
CA LEU A 134 -2.00 -4.32 -33.15
C LEU A 134 -1.24 -4.90 -31.95
N TRP A 135 -1.62 -6.08 -31.46
CA TRP A 135 -0.90 -6.75 -30.36
C TRP A 135 0.51 -7.20 -30.73
N LEU A 136 0.72 -7.60 -31.99
CA LEU A 136 2.03 -8.04 -32.49
C LEU A 136 2.95 -6.89 -32.91
N LYS A 137 2.42 -5.66 -33.05
CA LYS A 137 3.20 -4.46 -33.41
C LYS A 137 3.87 -3.80 -32.19
N GLN A 138 3.37 -4.08 -30.98
CA GLN A 138 3.93 -3.61 -29.71
C GLN A 138 5.16 -4.42 -29.33
#